data_AF-A0A848RG22-F1
#
_entry.id   AF-A0A848RG22-F1
#
_cell.length_a   1.000
_cell.length_b   1.000
_cell.length_c   1.000
_cell.angle_alpha   90.00
_cell.angle_beta   90.00
_cell.angle_gamma   90.00
#
_symmetry.space_group_name_H-M   'P 1'
#
loop_
_entity.id
_entity.type
_entity.pdbx_description
1 polymer ?
#
loop_
_entity_poly.entity_id
_entity_poly.type
_entity_poly.pdbx_seq_one_letter_code
_entity_poly.pdbx_strand_id
1 'polypeptide(L)'
;MIASECAKIAIERHAGFVKGKYLNGKYINCQEGKDLTEIKYIIGTGVSIVNFINPKDILKSITKSKSKKLIPKKFKLLIDKNYMLSAMGLLSTIDKELALKIMHENLT
;
A
#
# COMPACT_ATOMS: atom_id res chain seq x y z
N MET A 1 -16.95 3.05 -5.35
CA MET A 1 -16.47 4.42 -5.64
C MET A 1 -15.76 5.06 -4.44
N ILE A 2 -16.30 4.98 -3.22
CA ILE A 2 -15.66 5.57 -2.01
C ILE A 2 -14.40 4.80 -1.59
N ALA A 3 -14.47 3.47 -1.44
CA ALA A 3 -13.33 2.66 -0.98
C ALA A 3 -12.08 2.81 -1.87
N SER A 4 -12.27 2.89 -3.19
CA SER A 4 -11.21 3.10 -4.17
C SER A 4 -10.54 4.47 -4.06
N GLU A 5 -11.29 5.52 -3.71
CA GLU A 5 -10.73 6.86 -3.51
C GLU A 5 -10.04 6.97 -2.15
N CYS A 6 -10.62 6.38 -1.10
CA CYS A 6 -9.96 6.28 0.21
C CYS A 6 -8.61 5.57 0.12
N ALA A 7 -8.53 4.45 -0.61
CA ALA A 7 -7.29 3.72 -0.83
C ALA A 7 -6.24 4.57 -1.57
N LYS A 8 -6.67 5.30 -2.61
CA LYS A 8 -5.80 6.22 -3.36
C LYS A 8 -5.27 7.34 -2.46
N ILE A 9 -6.14 8.01 -1.70
CA ILE A 9 -5.75 9.07 -0.75
C ILE A 9 -4.78 8.53 0.30
N ALA A 10 -5.04 7.34 0.85
CA ALA A 10 -4.18 6.71 1.84
C ALA A 10 -2.76 6.48 1.29
N ILE A 11 -2.64 5.92 0.08
CA ILE A 11 -1.33 5.69 -0.57
C ILE A 11 -0.65 7.01 -0.87
N GLU A 12 -1.37 7.98 -1.45
CA GLU A 12 -0.80 9.28 -1.76
C GLU A 12 -0.30 10.02 -0.51
N ARG A 13 -0.92 9.82 0.65
CA ARG A 13 -0.48 10.42 1.93
C ARG A 13 0.82 9.80 2.46
N HIS A 14 1.09 8.54 2.14
CA HIS A 14 2.28 7.80 2.63
C HIS A 14 3.42 7.74 1.62
N ALA A 15 3.10 7.94 0.33
CA ALA A 15 4.09 8.02 -0.72
C ALA A 15 4.84 9.36 -0.66
N GLY A 16 6.16 9.28 -0.83
CA GLY A 16 7.01 10.42 -1.12
C GLY A 16 6.78 10.97 -2.52
N PHE A 17 7.57 11.96 -2.91
CA PHE A 17 7.52 12.58 -4.23
C PHE A 17 8.91 13.04 -4.69
N VAL A 18 9.04 13.28 -5.98
CA VAL A 18 10.25 13.84 -6.58
C VAL A 18 10.06 15.33 -6.80
N LYS A 19 10.95 16.14 -6.22
CA LYS A 19 10.99 17.58 -6.37
C LYS A 19 12.28 18.02 -7.04
N GLY A 20 12.16 18.83 -8.08
CA GLY A 20 13.30 19.49 -8.69
C GLY A 20 13.84 20.59 -7.78
N LYS A 21 15.15 20.59 -7.55
CA LYS A 21 15.87 21.64 -6.82
C LYS A 21 17.01 22.15 -7.69
N TYR A 22 17.28 23.45 -7.60
CA TYR A 22 18.48 24.02 -8.18
C TYR A 22 19.58 24.02 -7.11
N LEU A 23 20.65 23.28 -7.35
CA LEU A 23 21.86 23.26 -6.51
C LEU A 23 23.08 23.52 -7.39
N ASN A 24 23.96 24.44 -6.96
CA ASN A 24 25.22 24.75 -7.61
C ASN A 24 25.07 25.00 -9.14
N GLY A 25 24.02 25.73 -9.53
CA GLY A 25 23.72 26.04 -10.93
C GLY A 25 23.15 24.88 -11.77
N LYS A 26 22.88 23.71 -11.18
CA LYS A 26 22.27 22.56 -11.87
C LYS A 26 20.88 22.26 -11.36
N TYR A 27 19.99 21.86 -12.25
CA TYR A 27 18.69 21.30 -11.89
C TYR A 27 18.87 19.82 -11.53
N ILE A 28 18.55 19.46 -10.29
CA ILE A 28 18.61 18.09 -9.79
C ILE A 28 17.24 17.66 -9.29
N ASN A 29 16.91 16.38 -9.46
CA ASN A 29 15.71 15.78 -8.90
C ASN A 29 16.05 15.17 -7.53
N CYS A 30 15.39 15.63 -6.48
CA CYS A 30 15.53 15.08 -5.13
C CYS A 30 14.25 14.36 -4.73
N GLN A 31 14.39 13.17 -4.18
CA GLN A 31 13.31 12.45 -3.53
C GLN A 31 13.08 13.01 -2.11
N GLU A 32 11.82 13.24 -1.77
CA GLU A 32 11.38 13.53 -0.40
C GLU A 32 10.32 12.51 0.03
N GLY A 33 10.53 11.84 1.17
CA GLY A 33 9.64 10.79 1.67
C GLY A 33 9.95 9.39 1.13
N LYS A 34 9.00 8.46 1.32
CA LYS A 34 9.17 7.03 1.00
C LYS A 34 8.95 6.75 -0.47
N ASP A 35 9.80 5.92 -1.06
CA ASP A 35 9.54 5.37 -2.38
C ASP A 35 8.69 4.11 -2.26
N LEU A 36 7.47 4.13 -2.78
CA LEU A 36 6.57 2.98 -2.81
C LEU A 36 6.47 2.37 -4.23
N THR A 37 7.24 2.85 -5.21
CA THR A 37 7.10 2.44 -6.62
C THR A 37 7.31 0.94 -6.85
N GLU A 38 8.25 0.35 -6.10
CA GLU A 38 8.63 -1.07 -6.16
C GLU A 38 7.88 -1.97 -5.15
N ILE A 39 6.88 -1.44 -4.45
CA ILE A 39 6.06 -2.27 -3.56
C ILE A 39 5.22 -3.26 -4.36
N LYS A 40 5.40 -4.55 -4.05
CA LYS A 40 4.75 -5.67 -4.74
C LYS A 40 3.40 -6.05 -4.15
N TYR A 41 3.15 -5.77 -2.88
CA TYR A 41 1.95 -6.19 -2.18
C TYR A 41 1.32 -5.02 -1.43
N ILE A 42 0.01 -4.88 -1.56
CA ILE A 42 -0.80 -3.99 -0.74
C ILE A 42 -1.79 -4.87 0.00
N ILE A 43 -1.84 -4.75 1.31
CA ILE A 43 -2.76 -5.53 2.15
C ILE A 43 -3.91 -4.63 2.58
N GLY A 44 -5.11 -4.99 2.17
CA GLY A 44 -6.34 -4.31 2.55
C GLY A 44 -6.96 -4.94 3.79
N THR A 45 -7.03 -4.19 4.88
CA THR A 45 -7.68 -4.57 6.14
C THR A 45 -8.95 -3.74 6.34
N GLY A 46 -10.05 -4.33 6.80
CA GLY A 46 -11.27 -3.57 7.14
C GLY A 46 -12.55 -3.96 6.39
N VAL A 47 -13.70 -3.64 6.99
CA VAL A 47 -15.05 -4.02 6.51
C VAL A 47 -15.34 -3.49 5.11
N SER A 48 -14.96 -2.25 4.84
CA SER A 48 -15.22 -1.59 3.55
C SER A 48 -14.41 -2.15 2.39
N ILE A 49 -13.29 -2.82 2.69
CA ILE A 49 -12.48 -3.50 1.68
C ILE A 49 -13.10 -4.88 1.45
N VAL A 50 -13.24 -5.70 2.51
CA VAL A 50 -13.76 -7.09 2.44
C VAL A 50 -15.10 -7.21 1.71
N ASN A 51 -16.04 -6.28 1.90
CA ASN A 51 -17.39 -6.37 1.30
C ASN A 51 -17.53 -5.76 -0.10
N PHE A 52 -16.52 -5.07 -0.65
CA PHE A 52 -16.68 -4.25 -1.86
C PHE A 52 -15.94 -4.75 -3.11
N ILE A 53 -15.41 -5.98 -3.11
CA ILE A 53 -14.25 -6.29 -3.96
C ILE A 53 -14.58 -6.62 -5.42
N ASN A 54 -14.46 -5.59 -6.26
CA ASN A 54 -13.78 -5.73 -7.54
C ASN A 54 -12.35 -5.14 -7.39
N PRO A 55 -11.31 -5.97 -7.22
CA PRO A 55 -9.94 -5.51 -6.98
C PRO A 55 -9.43 -4.58 -8.08
N LYS A 56 -9.88 -4.84 -9.32
CA LYS A 56 -9.47 -4.09 -10.52
C LYS A 56 -9.76 -2.60 -10.40
N ASP A 57 -10.83 -2.20 -9.71
CA ASP A 57 -11.21 -0.80 -9.60
C ASP A 57 -10.32 -0.04 -8.61
N ILE A 58 -9.88 -0.70 -7.54
CA ILE A 58 -8.90 -0.17 -6.59
C ILE A 58 -7.52 -0.05 -7.27
N LEU A 59 -7.11 -1.09 -7.99
CA LEU A 59 -5.85 -1.07 -8.77
C LEU A 59 -5.84 0.07 -9.79
N LYS A 60 -6.95 0.28 -10.51
CA LYS A 60 -7.09 1.37 -11.47
C LYS A 60 -7.09 2.75 -10.80
N SER A 61 -7.75 2.92 -9.65
CA SER A 61 -7.78 4.25 -9.00
C SER A 61 -6.40 4.68 -8.53
N ILE A 62 -5.61 3.75 -8.00
CA ILE A 62 -4.26 4.01 -7.49
C ILE A 62 -3.30 4.32 -8.65
N THR A 63 -3.28 3.48 -9.69
CA THR A 63 -2.34 3.62 -10.82
C THR A 63 -2.62 4.82 -11.72
N LYS A 64 -3.83 5.37 -11.72
CA LYS A 64 -4.22 6.52 -12.57
C LYS A 64 -3.75 7.88 -12.00
N SER A 65 -3.15 7.93 -10.81
CA SER A 65 -2.67 9.20 -10.24
C SER A 65 -1.54 9.78 -11.10
N LYS A 66 -1.77 10.97 -11.69
CA LYS A 66 -0.78 11.76 -12.44
C LYS A 66 0.19 12.54 -11.54
N SER A 67 0.24 12.21 -10.25
CA SER A 67 1.06 12.96 -9.29
C SER A 67 2.54 12.64 -9.46
N LYS A 68 3.44 13.60 -9.12
CA LYS A 68 4.89 13.35 -9.00
C LYS A 68 5.24 12.46 -7.80
N LYS A 69 4.26 11.70 -7.28
CA LYS A 69 4.42 10.84 -6.11
C LYS A 69 4.99 9.50 -6.50
N LEU A 70 5.77 8.94 -5.60
CA LEU A 70 6.41 7.64 -5.71
C LEU A 70 5.44 6.55 -5.25
N ILE A 71 4.35 6.37 -6.02
CA ILE A 71 3.29 5.41 -5.72
C ILE A 71 3.55 4.04 -6.41
N PRO A 72 2.98 2.94 -5.88
CA PRO A 72 3.13 1.61 -6.47
C PRO A 72 2.60 1.55 -7.91
N LYS A 73 3.42 1.06 -8.85
CA LYS A 73 3.05 0.95 -10.27
C LYS A 73 2.44 -0.40 -10.61
N LYS A 74 2.97 -1.48 -10.01
CA LYS A 74 2.50 -2.86 -10.18
C LYS A 74 2.51 -3.55 -8.82
N PHE A 75 1.34 -3.91 -8.33
CA PHE A 75 1.19 -4.58 -7.03
C PHE A 75 0.06 -5.60 -7.08
N LYS A 76 0.12 -6.60 -6.18
CA LYS A 76 -0.98 -7.50 -5.88
C LYS A 76 -1.71 -6.99 -4.64
N LEU A 77 -3.03 -6.86 -4.75
CA LEU A 77 -3.88 -6.57 -3.59
C LEU A 77 -4.16 -7.91 -2.87
N LEU A 78 -3.84 -7.98 -1.59
CA LEU A 78 -4.19 -9.06 -0.68
C LEU A 78 -5.25 -8.54 0.30
N ILE A 79 -6.21 -9.36 0.69
CA ILE A 79 -7.29 -8.96 1.60
C ILE A 79 -7.26 -9.80 2.86
N ASP A 80 -7.23 -9.13 4.00
CA ASP A 80 -7.40 -9.77 5.30
C ASP A 80 -8.89 -9.91 5.62
N LYS A 81 -9.51 -10.98 5.10
CA LYS A 81 -10.95 -11.24 5.27
C LYS A 81 -11.34 -11.57 6.71
N ASN A 82 -10.43 -12.20 7.44
CA ASN A 82 -10.70 -12.72 8.78
C ASN A 82 -10.18 -11.79 9.89
N TYR A 83 -9.70 -10.58 9.53
CA TYR A 83 -9.10 -9.62 10.46
C TYR A 83 -7.95 -10.22 11.28
N MET A 84 -7.23 -11.17 10.69
CA MET A 84 -6.23 -11.95 11.39
C MET A 84 -4.95 -11.16 11.63
N LEU A 85 -4.65 -10.10 10.88
CA LEU A 85 -3.40 -9.34 11.04
C LEU A 85 -3.24 -8.72 12.43
N SER A 86 -4.33 -8.27 13.07
CA SER A 86 -4.27 -7.70 14.42
C SER A 86 -3.94 -8.79 15.46
N ALA A 87 -4.63 -9.92 15.39
CA ALA A 87 -4.41 -11.07 16.27
C ALA A 87 -3.01 -11.68 16.06
N MET A 88 -2.57 -11.80 14.81
CA MET A 88 -1.24 -12.30 14.46
C MET A 88 -0.14 -11.32 14.87
N GLY A 89 -0.42 -10.01 14.88
CA GLY A 89 0.47 -9.01 15.47
C GLY A 89 0.75 -9.29 16.94
N LEU A 90 -0.29 -9.60 17.73
CA LEU A 90 -0.14 -10.00 19.13
C LEU A 90 0.58 -11.34 19.26
N LEU A 91 0.18 -12.35 18.48
CA LEU A 91 0.82 -13.67 18.50
C LEU A 91 2.32 -13.60 18.19
N SER A 92 2.72 -12.72 17.27
CA SER A 92 4.13 -12.53 16.89
C SER A 92 5.02 -12.04 18.03
N THR A 93 4.45 -11.52 19.13
CA THR A 93 5.21 -11.18 20.34
C THR A 93 5.65 -12.41 21.13
N ILE A 94 4.95 -13.53 20.95
CA ILE A 94 5.18 -14.81 21.63
C ILE A 94 5.88 -15.78 20.67
N ASP A 95 5.29 -15.99 19.48
CA ASP A 95 5.80 -16.89 18.44
C ASP A 95 5.64 -16.26 17.05
N LYS A 96 6.78 -15.84 16.50
CA LYS A 96 6.85 -15.17 15.18
C LYS A 96 6.65 -16.15 14.02
N GLU A 97 7.16 -17.37 14.13
CA GLU A 97 7.08 -18.35 13.04
C GLU A 97 5.66 -18.84 12.87
N LEU A 98 4.97 -19.15 13.97
CA LEU A 98 3.59 -19.56 13.95
C LEU A 98 2.69 -18.44 13.39
N ALA A 99 2.90 -17.19 13.83
CA ALA A 99 2.15 -16.05 13.32
C ALA A 99 2.34 -15.86 11.80
N LEU A 100 3.58 -15.97 11.31
CA LEU A 100 3.86 -15.87 9.88
C LEU A 100 3.21 -16.99 9.07
N LYS A 101 3.28 -18.24 9.56
CA LYS A 101 2.66 -19.39 8.89
C LYS A 101 1.16 -19.17 8.73
N ILE A 102 0.49 -18.79 9.81
CA ILE A 102 -0.96 -18.53 9.79
C ILE A 102 -1.31 -17.38 8.85
N MET A 103 -0.53 -16.29 8.84
CA MET A 103 -0.75 -15.18 7.90
C MET A 103 -0.62 -15.63 6.44
N HIS A 104 0.39 -16.43 6.11
CA HIS A 104 0.61 -16.93 4.76
C HIS A 104 -0.53 -17.84 4.25
N GLU A 105 -1.13 -18.63 5.15
CA GLU A 105 -2.24 -19.54 4.81
C GLU A 105 -3.56 -18.80 4.61
N ASN A 106 -3.73 -17.60 5.18
CA ASN A 106 -5.03 -16.91 5.25
C ASN A 106 -5.13 -15.63 4.40
N LEU A 107 -4.02 -14.99 4.03
CA LEU A 107 -4.03 -13.81 3.18
C LEU A 107 -4.21 -14.20 1.70
N THR A 108 -5.33 -13.78 1.10
CA THR A 108 -5.70 -14.09 -0.29
C THR A 108 -5.67 -12.88 -1.21
#